data_AF-A0A7S7SHL2-F1
#
_entry.id   AF-A0A7S7SHL2-F1
#
_cell.length_a   1.000
_cell.length_b   1.000
_cell.length_c   1.000
_cell.angle_alpha   90.00
_cell.angle_beta   90.00
_cell.angle_gamma   90.00
#
_symmetry.space_group_name_H-M   'P 1'
#
loop_
_entity.id
_entity.type
_entity.pdbx_description
1 polymer ?
#
loop_
_entity_poly.entity_id
_entity_poly.type
_entity_poly.pdbx_seq_one_letter_code
_entity_poly.pdbx_strand_id
1 'polypeptide(L)'
;MAFTFFFRDLHVLNQLVEHSLPRIAGRSHPRIWDAGAATGQEPYTLSILFAEKMGHFAFGNLRIDATDSEATGQFAQTVQAGLYPEAELARLPAGILEKYFEPGGEPGQLRAAEKLRRRITFQHHDLLSYQEIGQGYSVVLCKNVLLHFQLAERIEVLKMFHRALAPGGLLATEQTQEMPAELAPLFERVSPDGPVFQKRGGCA
;
A
#
# COMPACT_ATOMS: atom_id res chain seq x y z
N MET A 1 6.16 -18.33 4.46
CA MET A 1 4.73 -17.99 4.48
C MET A 1 4.61 -16.55 4.92
N ALA A 2 3.97 -15.69 4.13
CA ALA A 2 3.61 -14.34 4.54
C ALA A 2 2.27 -14.37 5.29
N PHE A 3 2.12 -13.58 6.35
CA PHE A 3 0.87 -13.45 7.10
C PHE A 3 0.27 -12.07 6.87
N THR A 4 -0.89 -12.02 6.24
CA THR A 4 -1.63 -10.80 5.92
C THR A 4 -3.13 -11.06 5.95
N PHE A 5 -3.92 -10.01 6.16
CA PHE A 5 -5.38 -10.07 6.19
C PHE A 5 -5.97 -8.69 5.85
N PHE A 6 -7.21 -8.67 5.37
CA PHE A 6 -7.89 -7.43 4.98
C PHE A 6 -8.06 -6.48 6.17
N PHE A 7 -7.92 -5.17 5.94
CA PHE A 7 -8.07 -4.14 6.98
C PHE A 7 -7.11 -4.28 8.17
N ARG A 8 -5.95 -4.94 7.99
CA ARG A 8 -4.87 -4.97 8.98
C ARG A 8 -4.31 -3.56 9.23
N ASP A 9 -4.21 -3.19 10.50
CA ASP A 9 -3.76 -1.85 10.96
C ASP A 9 -4.63 -0.71 10.39
N LEU A 10 -5.96 -0.92 10.33
CA LEU A 10 -6.91 0.00 9.69
C LEU A 10 -6.77 1.46 10.13
N HIS A 11 -6.42 1.72 11.39
CA HIS A 11 -6.17 3.08 11.86
C HIS A 11 -5.05 3.79 11.06
N VAL A 12 -3.93 3.09 10.80
CA VAL A 12 -2.81 3.61 10.01
C VAL A 12 -3.22 3.83 8.56
N LEU A 13 -3.94 2.86 7.97
CA LEU A 13 -4.42 2.96 6.59
C LEU A 13 -5.39 4.14 6.42
N ASN A 14 -6.31 4.34 7.37
CA ASN A 14 -7.22 5.49 7.37
C ASN A 14 -6.45 6.81 7.46
N GLN A 15 -5.50 6.93 8.40
CA GLN A 15 -4.68 8.13 8.50
C GLN A 15 -3.92 8.42 7.21
N LEU A 16 -3.30 7.39 6.62
CA LEU A 16 -2.60 7.52 5.35
C LEU A 16 -3.51 8.03 4.23
N VAL A 17 -4.70 7.42 4.08
CA VAL A 17 -5.69 7.81 3.08
C VAL A 17 -6.11 9.27 3.30
N GLU A 18 -6.54 9.63 4.52
CA GLU A 18 -6.97 10.99 4.85
C GLU A 18 -5.88 12.04 4.56
N HIS A 19 -4.63 11.78 4.97
CA HIS A 19 -3.52 12.71 4.69
C HIS A 19 -3.10 12.75 3.21
N SER A 20 -3.33 11.67 2.48
CA SER A 20 -2.99 11.58 1.05
C SER A 20 -4.01 12.31 0.16
N LEU A 21 -5.30 12.35 0.55
CA LEU A 21 -6.38 12.92 -0.26
C LEU A 21 -6.09 14.36 -0.76
N PRO A 22 -5.65 15.32 0.08
CA PRO A 22 -5.30 16.66 -0.40
C PRO A 22 -4.08 16.69 -1.34
N ARG A 23 -3.17 15.72 -1.23
CA ARG A 23 -1.90 15.66 -2.00
C ARG A 23 -2.09 15.00 -3.36
N ILE A 24 -3.07 14.11 -3.47
CA ILE A 24 -3.46 13.45 -4.70
C ILE A 24 -4.56 14.23 -5.44
N ALA A 25 -5.30 15.09 -4.75
CA ALA A 25 -6.21 16.04 -5.37
C ALA A 25 -5.48 16.90 -6.41
N GLY A 26 -6.00 16.93 -7.63
CA GLY A 26 -5.41 17.68 -8.75
C GLY A 26 -4.29 16.96 -9.51
N ARG A 27 -3.84 15.78 -9.08
CA ARG A 27 -2.94 14.94 -9.90
C ARG A 27 -3.77 14.15 -10.91
N SER A 28 -3.33 14.12 -12.16
CA SER A 28 -4.02 13.38 -13.23
C SER A 28 -3.95 11.87 -13.01
N HIS A 29 -2.84 11.35 -12.48
CA HIS A 29 -2.63 9.92 -12.24
C HIS A 29 -1.89 9.70 -10.91
N PRO A 30 -2.57 9.79 -9.76
CA PRO A 30 -1.94 9.54 -8.47
C PRO A 30 -1.45 8.09 -8.41
N ARG A 31 -0.20 7.91 -7.96
CA ARG A 31 0.45 6.60 -7.83
C ARG A 31 0.73 6.29 -6.37
N ILE A 32 0.45 5.05 -6.00
CA ILE A 32 0.71 4.47 -4.69
C ILE A 32 1.60 3.26 -4.90
N TRP A 33 2.66 3.13 -4.10
CA TRP A 33 3.44 1.91 -4.02
C TRP A 33 3.09 1.18 -2.72
N ASP A 34 2.56 -0.03 -2.82
CA ASP A 34 2.38 -0.97 -1.71
C ASP A 34 3.51 -2.00 -1.74
N ALA A 35 4.49 -1.83 -0.85
CA ALA A 35 5.74 -2.58 -0.79
C ALA A 35 5.67 -3.67 0.28
N GLY A 36 5.58 -4.93 -0.13
CA GLY A 36 5.34 -6.06 0.77
C GLY A 36 3.89 -6.57 0.74
N ALA A 37 3.28 -6.58 -0.44
CA ALA A 37 1.84 -6.77 -0.60
C ALA A 37 1.35 -8.20 -0.28
N ALA A 38 2.24 -9.18 -0.18
CA ALA A 38 1.93 -10.59 0.03
C ALA A 38 0.82 -11.08 -0.93
N THR A 39 -0.24 -11.71 -0.42
CA THR A 39 -1.37 -12.21 -1.22
C THR A 39 -2.42 -11.15 -1.57
N GLY A 40 -2.14 -9.84 -1.36
CA GLY A 40 -2.91 -8.73 -1.93
C GLY A 40 -3.98 -8.11 -1.05
N GLN A 41 -4.17 -8.57 0.19
CA GLN A 41 -5.17 -8.03 1.10
C GLN A 41 -4.93 -6.55 1.43
N GLU A 42 -3.67 -6.13 1.57
CA GLU A 42 -3.29 -4.72 1.81
C GLU A 42 -3.62 -3.81 0.61
N PRO A 43 -3.20 -4.11 -0.64
CA PRO A 43 -3.52 -3.24 -1.76
C PRO A 43 -5.02 -3.23 -2.10
N TYR A 44 -5.75 -4.33 -1.88
CA TYR A 44 -7.22 -4.32 -2.00
C TYR A 44 -7.89 -3.48 -0.91
N THR A 45 -7.40 -3.55 0.34
CA THR A 45 -7.88 -2.69 1.42
C THR A 45 -7.66 -1.23 1.07
N LEU A 46 -6.46 -0.85 0.61
CA LEU A 46 -6.17 0.50 0.14
C LEU A 46 -7.12 0.93 -0.98
N SER A 47 -7.30 0.08 -2.00
CA SER A 47 -8.19 0.34 -3.13
C SER A 47 -9.63 0.61 -2.67
N ILE A 48 -10.14 -0.17 -1.70
CA ILE A 48 -11.46 0.04 -1.10
C ILE A 48 -11.52 1.38 -0.35
N LEU A 49 -10.54 1.67 0.50
CA LEU A 49 -10.53 2.92 1.28
C LEU A 49 -10.50 4.15 0.38
N PHE A 50 -9.73 4.12 -0.71
CA PHE A 50 -9.75 5.19 -1.71
C PHE A 50 -11.07 5.25 -2.47
N ALA A 51 -11.66 4.11 -2.85
CA ALA A 51 -12.97 4.08 -3.51
C ALA A 51 -14.10 4.65 -2.62
N GLU A 52 -14.02 4.48 -1.30
CA GLU A 52 -14.99 5.08 -0.36
C GLU A 52 -14.84 6.61 -0.22
N LYS A 53 -13.63 7.15 -0.46
CA LYS A 53 -13.31 8.56 -0.20
C LYS A 53 -13.23 9.42 -1.46
N MET A 54 -12.99 8.79 -2.61
CA MET A 54 -12.86 9.47 -3.90
C MET A 54 -14.14 9.36 -4.73
N GLY A 55 -14.42 10.40 -5.52
CA GLY A 55 -15.40 10.29 -6.60
C GLY A 55 -14.95 9.31 -7.69
N HIS A 56 -15.92 8.72 -8.40
CA HIS A 56 -15.69 7.70 -9.43
C HIS A 56 -14.58 8.04 -10.43
N PHE A 57 -14.58 9.26 -10.96
CA PHE A 57 -13.56 9.71 -11.93
C PHE A 57 -12.16 9.83 -11.32
N ALA A 58 -12.04 10.36 -10.11
CA ALA A 58 -10.75 10.49 -9.43
C ALA A 58 -10.18 9.11 -9.08
N PHE A 59 -11.01 8.21 -8.57
CA PHE A 59 -10.64 6.82 -8.29
C PHE A 59 -10.21 6.07 -9.56
N GLY A 60 -10.92 6.30 -10.67
CA GLY A 60 -10.61 5.71 -11.98
C GLY A 60 -9.24 6.09 -12.55
N ASN A 61 -8.56 7.09 -11.98
CA ASN A 61 -7.20 7.51 -12.35
C ASN A 61 -6.13 7.08 -11.35
N LEU A 62 -6.51 6.55 -10.18
CA LEU A 62 -5.59 6.05 -9.17
C LEU A 62 -4.87 4.79 -9.66
N ARG A 63 -3.59 4.64 -9.33
CA ARG A 63 -2.82 3.42 -9.57
C ARG A 63 -2.13 2.98 -8.28
N ILE A 64 -2.25 1.70 -7.97
CA ILE A 64 -1.58 1.01 -6.86
C ILE A 64 -0.60 0.00 -7.48
N ASP A 65 0.68 0.32 -7.41
CA ASP A 65 1.77 -0.59 -7.74
C ASP A 65 2.08 -1.43 -6.50
N ALA A 66 1.66 -2.69 -6.49
CA ALA A 66 1.87 -3.65 -5.41
C ALA A 66 3.08 -4.54 -5.71
N THR A 67 3.94 -4.77 -4.72
CA THR A 67 5.15 -5.59 -4.92
C THR A 67 5.46 -6.53 -3.77
N ASP A 68 6.12 -7.65 -4.10
CA ASP A 68 6.64 -8.61 -3.12
C ASP A 68 7.87 -9.36 -3.68
N SER A 69 8.70 -9.92 -2.81
CA SER A 69 9.90 -10.71 -3.17
C SER A 69 9.59 -12.19 -3.47
N GLU A 70 8.33 -12.59 -3.39
CA GLU A 70 7.87 -13.94 -3.72
C GLU A 70 8.08 -14.27 -5.21
N ALA A 71 8.99 -15.20 -5.51
CA ALA A 71 9.46 -15.48 -6.87
C ALA A 71 8.69 -16.59 -7.61
N THR A 72 7.85 -17.38 -6.95
CA THR A 72 7.05 -18.45 -7.58
C THR A 72 5.88 -17.91 -8.41
N GLY A 73 5.48 -16.66 -8.18
CA GLY A 73 4.38 -16.00 -8.89
C GLY A 73 3.01 -16.31 -8.30
N GLN A 74 2.93 -17.07 -7.20
CA GLN A 74 1.68 -17.40 -6.52
C GLN A 74 0.99 -16.13 -6.01
N PHE A 75 1.76 -15.18 -5.47
CA PHE A 75 1.21 -13.91 -5.00
C PHE A 75 0.67 -13.09 -6.17
N ALA A 76 1.41 -12.99 -7.27
CA ALA A 76 0.97 -12.29 -8.47
C ALA A 76 -0.35 -12.86 -9.02
N GLN A 77 -0.48 -14.18 -9.10
CA GLN A 77 -1.73 -14.84 -9.53
C GLN A 77 -2.90 -14.50 -8.62
N THR A 78 -2.70 -14.56 -7.30
CA THR A 78 -3.75 -14.27 -6.31
C THR A 78 -4.19 -12.81 -6.41
N VAL A 79 -3.24 -11.87 -6.42
CA VAL A 79 -3.53 -10.43 -6.49
C VAL A 79 -4.25 -10.09 -7.80
N GLN A 80 -3.79 -10.61 -8.94
CA GLN A 80 -4.40 -10.32 -10.25
C GLN A 80 -5.81 -10.92 -10.39
N ALA A 81 -6.02 -12.14 -9.89
CA ALA A 81 -7.34 -12.78 -9.89
C ALA A 81 -8.30 -12.09 -8.90
N GLY A 82 -7.78 -11.60 -7.77
CA GLY A 82 -8.55 -11.03 -6.68
C GLY A 82 -9.52 -12.02 -6.05
N LEU A 83 -9.18 -13.32 -6.07
CA LEU A 83 -9.99 -14.40 -5.52
C LEU A 83 -9.54 -14.72 -4.10
N TYR A 84 -10.49 -14.73 -3.16
CA TYR A 84 -10.26 -14.98 -1.75
C TYR A 84 -11.33 -15.91 -1.19
N PRO A 85 -10.97 -16.83 -0.27
CA PRO A 85 -11.94 -17.59 0.50
C PRO A 85 -12.87 -16.66 1.30
N GLU A 86 -14.16 -16.99 1.36
CA GLU A 86 -15.15 -16.23 2.14
C GLU A 86 -14.74 -16.07 3.62
N ALA A 87 -14.07 -17.08 4.19
CA ALA A 87 -13.56 -17.03 5.55
C ALA A 87 -12.52 -15.92 5.80
N GLU A 88 -11.71 -15.54 4.81
CA GLU A 88 -10.77 -14.41 4.93
C GLU A 88 -11.50 -13.06 4.94
N LEU A 89 -12.71 -13.02 4.38
CA LEU A 89 -13.53 -11.81 4.24
C LEU A 89 -14.59 -11.68 5.35
N ALA A 90 -14.69 -12.66 6.24
CA ALA A 90 -15.67 -12.66 7.32
C ALA A 90 -15.51 -11.51 8.34
N ARG A 91 -14.33 -10.88 8.38
CA ARG A 91 -13.99 -9.77 9.30
C ARG A 91 -14.00 -8.40 8.65
N LEU A 92 -14.50 -8.30 7.41
CA LEU A 92 -14.61 -7.01 6.75
C LEU A 92 -15.58 -6.08 7.50
N PRO A 93 -15.36 -4.75 7.46
CA PRO A 93 -16.35 -3.80 7.96
C PRO A 93 -17.71 -3.97 7.27
N ALA A 94 -18.79 -3.63 7.97
CA ALA A 94 -20.15 -3.79 7.47
C ALA A 94 -20.36 -3.08 6.11
N GLY A 95 -21.03 -3.75 5.18
CA GLY A 95 -21.34 -3.21 3.85
C GLY A 95 -20.20 -3.28 2.84
N ILE A 96 -18.96 -3.59 3.27
CA ILE A 96 -17.81 -3.70 2.34
C ILE A 96 -17.92 -4.94 1.47
N LEU A 97 -18.29 -6.09 2.07
CA LEU A 97 -18.37 -7.36 1.35
C LEU A 97 -19.35 -7.25 0.18
N GLU A 98 -20.56 -6.76 0.43
CA GLU A 98 -21.63 -6.66 -0.56
C GLU A 98 -21.34 -5.63 -1.65
N LYS A 99 -20.55 -4.59 -1.34
CA LYS A 99 -20.22 -3.49 -2.26
C LYS A 99 -19.01 -3.77 -3.15
N TYR A 100 -18.11 -4.62 -2.70
CA TYR A 100 -16.78 -4.77 -3.28
C TYR A 100 -16.35 -6.20 -3.60
N PHE A 101 -17.18 -7.19 -3.26
CA PHE A 101 -16.92 -8.58 -3.61
C PHE A 101 -18.13 -9.20 -4.32
N GLU A 102 -17.84 -10.08 -5.26
CA GLU A 102 -18.81 -10.81 -6.07
C GLU A 102 -18.50 -12.31 -6.04
N PRO A 103 -19.44 -13.21 -6.38
CA PRO A 103 -19.15 -14.65 -6.45
C PRO A 103 -17.94 -14.97 -7.34
N GLY A 104 -16.99 -15.76 -6.83
CA GLY A 104 -15.70 -16.02 -7.48
C GLY A 104 -15.69 -17.11 -8.55
N GLY A 105 -16.83 -17.79 -8.74
CA GLY A 105 -17.01 -18.91 -9.68
C GLY A 105 -17.09 -20.27 -8.99
N GLU A 106 -16.34 -20.46 -7.89
CA GLU A 106 -16.37 -21.67 -7.06
C GLU A 106 -17.10 -21.42 -5.73
N PRO A 107 -17.77 -22.44 -5.14
CA PRO A 107 -18.39 -22.32 -3.83
C PRO A 107 -17.39 -21.87 -2.75
N GLY A 108 -17.78 -20.87 -1.94
CA GLY A 108 -16.94 -20.32 -0.87
C GLY A 108 -15.77 -19.44 -1.34
N GLN A 109 -15.69 -19.13 -2.64
CA GLN A 109 -14.74 -18.17 -3.20
C GLN A 109 -15.46 -16.89 -3.60
N LEU A 110 -14.89 -15.76 -3.22
CA LEU A 110 -15.34 -14.43 -3.61
C LEU A 110 -14.24 -13.71 -4.38
N ARG A 111 -14.65 -12.86 -5.31
CA ARG A 111 -13.77 -12.07 -6.16
C ARG A 111 -13.91 -10.60 -5.85
N ALA A 112 -12.80 -9.88 -5.74
CA ALA A 112 -12.81 -8.44 -5.64
C ALA A 112 -13.41 -7.82 -6.93
N ALA A 113 -14.26 -6.81 -6.75
CA ALA A 113 -14.95 -6.13 -7.84
C ALA A 113 -13.94 -5.58 -8.86
N GLU A 114 -14.29 -5.68 -10.14
CA GLU A 114 -13.38 -5.30 -11.24
C GLU A 114 -12.83 -3.87 -11.10
N LYS A 115 -13.65 -2.93 -10.65
CA LYS A 115 -13.24 -1.53 -10.41
C LYS A 115 -12.05 -1.41 -9.47
N LEU A 116 -11.91 -2.31 -8.48
CA LEU A 116 -10.78 -2.34 -7.56
C LEU A 116 -9.57 -3.00 -8.21
N ARG A 117 -9.77 -4.18 -8.82
CA ARG A 117 -8.72 -4.96 -9.48
C ARG A 117 -7.97 -4.14 -10.53
N ARG A 118 -8.72 -3.38 -11.34
CA ARG A 118 -8.15 -2.51 -12.38
C ARG A 118 -7.25 -1.39 -11.86
N ARG A 119 -7.23 -1.11 -10.55
CA ARG A 119 -6.33 -0.11 -9.95
C ARG A 119 -5.02 -0.71 -9.47
N ILE A 120 -4.95 -2.03 -9.33
CA ILE A 120 -3.82 -2.73 -8.72
C ILE A 120 -3.01 -3.41 -9.83
N THR A 121 -1.73 -3.10 -9.88
CA THR A 121 -0.75 -3.83 -10.70
C THR A 121 0.26 -4.48 -9.77
N PHE A 122 0.48 -5.78 -9.94
CA PHE A 122 1.43 -6.54 -9.12
C PHE A 122 2.70 -6.82 -9.91
N GLN A 123 3.87 -6.68 -9.28
CA GLN A 123 5.14 -7.12 -9.84
C GLN A 123 6.09 -7.64 -8.75
N HIS A 124 6.96 -8.57 -9.13
CA HIS A 124 8.04 -9.03 -8.26
C HIS A 124 9.05 -7.91 -8.03
N HIS A 125 9.42 -7.68 -6.77
CA HIS A 125 10.46 -6.73 -6.39
C HIS A 125 11.08 -7.12 -5.06
N ASP A 126 12.41 -7.15 -5.01
CA ASP A 126 13.17 -7.32 -3.78
C ASP A 126 13.57 -5.94 -3.24
N LEU A 127 13.11 -5.61 -2.04
CA LEU A 127 13.45 -4.34 -1.37
C LEU A 127 14.96 -4.22 -1.09
N LEU A 128 15.67 -5.34 -0.91
CA LEU A 128 17.11 -5.36 -0.68
C LEU A 128 17.92 -5.14 -1.97
N SER A 129 17.26 -5.01 -3.12
CA SER A 129 17.90 -4.47 -4.33
C SER A 129 18.22 -2.97 -4.21
N TYR A 130 17.54 -2.27 -3.28
CA TYR A 130 17.62 -0.82 -3.07
C TYR A 130 17.31 0.03 -4.32
N GLN A 131 16.70 -0.58 -5.35
CA GLN A 131 16.28 0.08 -6.57
C GLN A 131 14.78 0.38 -6.54
N GLU A 132 14.40 1.63 -6.76
CA GLU A 132 12.99 1.98 -6.85
C GLU A 132 12.30 1.35 -8.09
N ILE A 133 11.04 0.96 -7.95
CA ILE A 133 10.23 0.47 -9.07
C ILE A 133 9.69 1.58 -9.99
N GLY A 134 10.05 2.83 -9.69
CA GLY A 134 9.60 4.03 -10.36
C GLY A 134 9.68 5.24 -9.44
N GLN A 135 9.34 6.40 -9.99
CA GLN A 135 9.39 7.67 -9.27
C GLN A 135 8.05 8.41 -9.37
N GLY A 136 7.90 9.47 -8.56
CA GLY A 136 6.71 10.32 -8.56
C GLY A 136 5.54 9.74 -7.79
N TYR A 137 5.77 8.78 -6.89
CA TYR A 137 4.74 8.22 -6.04
C TYR A 137 4.18 9.27 -5.07
N SER A 138 2.86 9.36 -4.99
CA SER A 138 2.20 10.22 -4.00
C SER A 138 2.22 9.58 -2.62
N VAL A 139 2.18 8.24 -2.60
CA VAL A 139 2.22 7.42 -1.38
C VAL A 139 3.14 6.23 -1.61
N VAL A 140 3.93 5.88 -0.60
CA VAL A 140 4.57 4.57 -0.43
C VAL A 140 4.06 4.00 0.90
N LEU A 141 3.60 2.77 0.90
CA LEU A 141 3.20 2.00 2.07
C LEU A 141 4.13 0.79 2.18
N CYS A 142 4.69 0.53 3.35
CA CYS A 142 5.47 -0.67 3.62
C CYS A 142 5.22 -1.11 5.06
N LYS A 143 4.21 -1.95 5.29
CA LYS A 143 3.88 -2.44 6.63
C LYS A 143 4.30 -3.88 6.83
N ASN A 144 4.84 -4.17 8.00
CA ASN A 144 5.14 -5.52 8.47
C ASN A 144 6.23 -6.25 7.65
N VAL A 145 7.06 -5.49 6.94
CA VAL A 145 8.22 -6.02 6.19
C VAL A 145 9.53 -5.54 6.78
N LEU A 146 9.65 -4.25 7.11
CA LEU A 146 10.91 -3.68 7.57
C LEU A 146 11.39 -4.31 8.88
N LEU A 147 10.49 -4.81 9.74
CA LEU A 147 10.83 -5.59 10.93
C LEU A 147 11.67 -6.85 10.70
N HIS A 148 11.76 -7.34 9.46
CA HIS A 148 12.60 -8.48 9.10
C HIS A 148 14.02 -8.08 8.68
N PHE A 149 14.32 -6.77 8.54
CA PHE A 149 15.59 -6.26 8.06
C PHE A 149 16.47 -5.72 9.19
N GLN A 150 17.78 -5.82 9.02
CA GLN A 150 18.77 -5.18 9.88
C GLN A 150 18.66 -3.65 9.78
N LEU A 151 19.13 -2.93 10.79
CA LEU A 151 19.05 -1.45 10.80
C LEU A 151 19.66 -0.81 9.54
N ALA A 152 20.84 -1.27 9.10
CA ALA A 152 21.50 -0.74 7.91
C ALA A 152 20.67 -0.96 6.62
N GLU A 153 20.07 -2.14 6.47
CA GLU A 153 19.21 -2.48 5.32
C GLU A 153 17.94 -1.62 5.33
N ARG A 154 17.30 -1.47 6.50
CA ARG A 154 16.12 -0.59 6.66
C ARG A 154 16.41 0.85 6.25
N ILE A 155 17.57 1.38 6.64
CA ILE A 155 17.98 2.74 6.27
C ILE A 155 18.05 2.88 4.74
N GLU A 156 18.66 1.92 4.04
CA GLU A 156 18.78 1.96 2.58
C GLU A 156 17.42 1.79 1.87
N VAL A 157 16.55 0.91 2.37
CA VAL A 157 15.17 0.76 1.86
C VAL A 157 14.37 2.05 2.04
N LEU A 158 14.46 2.70 3.21
CA LEU A 158 13.76 3.95 3.47
C LEU A 158 14.30 5.11 2.62
N LYS A 159 15.61 5.15 2.34
CA LYS A 159 16.19 6.10 1.35
C LYS A 159 15.68 5.84 -0.06
N MET A 160 15.55 4.57 -0.46
CA MET A 160 14.93 4.21 -1.75
C MET A 160 13.48 4.69 -1.82
N PHE A 161 12.67 4.47 -0.78
CA PHE A 161 11.32 5.02 -0.72
C PHE A 161 11.31 6.55 -0.78
N HIS A 162 12.24 7.22 -0.11
CA HIS A 162 12.40 8.67 -0.23
C HIS A 162 12.63 9.08 -1.69
N ARG A 163 13.55 8.44 -2.43
CA ARG A 163 13.80 8.75 -3.85
C ARG A 163 12.56 8.52 -4.72
N ALA A 164 11.82 7.43 -4.48
CA ALA A 164 10.62 7.07 -5.23
C ALA A 164 9.45 8.07 -5.04
N LEU A 165 9.35 8.70 -3.87
CA LEU A 165 8.29 9.65 -3.54
C LEU A 165 8.42 10.96 -4.33
N ALA A 166 7.28 11.46 -4.82
CA ALA A 166 7.13 12.82 -5.30
C ALA A 166 7.38 13.85 -4.17
N PRO A 167 7.73 15.11 -4.50
CA PRO A 167 7.77 16.18 -3.51
C PRO A 167 6.47 16.25 -2.69
N GLY A 168 6.59 16.24 -1.37
CA GLY A 168 5.46 16.24 -0.43
C GLY A 168 4.68 14.91 -0.34
N GLY A 169 5.14 13.85 -1.00
CA GLY A 169 4.57 12.51 -0.91
C GLY A 169 4.68 11.91 0.49
N LEU A 170 3.88 10.88 0.75
CA LEU A 170 3.78 10.25 2.07
C LEU A 170 4.38 8.85 2.09
N LEU A 171 5.08 8.52 3.16
CA LEU A 171 5.50 7.18 3.53
C LEU A 171 4.68 6.72 4.73
N ALA A 172 4.12 5.52 4.70
CA ALA A 172 3.61 4.85 5.89
C ALA A 172 4.34 3.53 6.11
N THR A 173 4.73 3.28 7.36
CA THR A 173 5.39 2.03 7.79
C THR A 173 4.57 1.29 8.85
N GLU A 174 5.09 0.18 9.39
CA GLU A 174 4.51 -0.44 10.58
C GLU A 174 4.63 0.45 11.84
N GLN A 175 3.75 0.21 12.82
CA GLN A 175 3.75 0.94 14.11
C GLN A 175 4.87 0.51 15.05
N THR A 176 5.46 -0.67 14.86
CA THR A 176 6.40 -1.29 15.80
C THR A 176 7.85 -0.88 15.58
N GLN A 177 8.14 -0.13 14.51
CA GLN A 177 9.48 0.37 14.20
C GLN A 177 9.49 1.89 14.22
N GLU A 178 10.45 2.46 14.93
CA GLU A 178 10.72 3.89 14.87
C GLU A 178 11.51 4.24 13.60
N MET A 179 11.33 5.47 13.11
CA MET A 179 12.15 6.02 12.04
C MET A 179 13.60 6.14 12.52
N PRO A 180 14.60 5.54 11.83
CA PRO A 180 16.01 5.74 12.13
C PRO A 180 16.38 7.23 12.19
N ALA A 181 17.17 7.63 13.19
CA ALA A 181 17.52 9.03 13.44
C ALA A 181 18.24 9.67 12.24
N GLU A 182 19.03 8.88 11.51
CA GLU A 182 19.74 9.29 10.30
C GLU A 182 18.80 9.76 9.17
N LEU A 183 17.53 9.36 9.21
CA LEU A 183 16.52 9.69 8.22
C LEU A 183 15.64 10.88 8.64
N ALA A 184 15.83 11.44 9.83
CA ALA A 184 15.10 12.62 10.29
C ALA A 184 15.19 13.86 9.35
N PRO A 185 16.30 14.09 8.62
CA PRO A 185 16.34 15.15 7.60
C PRO A 185 15.46 14.86 6.38
N LEU A 186 15.18 13.59 6.08
CA LEU A 186 14.48 13.15 4.88
C LEU A 186 12.97 13.05 5.06
N PHE A 187 12.51 12.80 6.30
CA PHE A 187 11.12 12.54 6.61
C PHE A 187 10.63 13.37 7.79
N GLU A 188 9.39 13.82 7.70
CA GLU A 188 8.68 14.53 8.77
C GLU A 188 7.45 13.76 9.19
N ARG A 189 7.27 13.49 10.48
CA ARG A 189 6.07 12.81 10.95
C ARG A 189 4.84 13.71 10.80
N VAL A 190 3.78 13.22 10.14
CA VAL A 190 2.56 14.02 9.90
C VAL A 190 1.48 13.85 10.97
N SER A 191 1.57 12.78 11.78
CA SER A 191 0.62 12.49 12.85
C SER A 191 1.38 12.02 14.11
N PRO A 192 1.04 12.51 15.31
CA PRO A 192 1.66 12.06 16.56
C PRO A 192 1.49 10.55 16.80
N ASP A 193 0.34 10.00 16.40
CA ASP A 193 -0.10 8.66 16.79
C ASP A 193 0.10 7.60 15.70
N GLY A 194 0.61 8.00 14.52
CA GLY A 194 0.73 7.14 13.34
C GLY A 194 2.13 7.09 12.76
N PRO A 195 2.57 5.96 12.19
CA PRO A 195 3.83 5.83 11.46
C PRO A 195 3.69 6.39 10.03
N VAL A 196 3.11 7.58 9.88
CA VAL A 196 2.95 8.27 8.61
C VAL A 196 3.90 9.47 8.58
N PHE A 197 4.67 9.55 7.51
CA PHE A 197 5.74 10.50 7.32
C PHE A 197 5.60 11.19 5.96
N GLN A 198 5.94 12.47 5.88
CA GLN A 198 6.01 13.23 4.65
C GLN A 198 7.48 13.35 4.20
N LYS A 199 7.70 13.16 2.90
CA LYS A 199 8.99 13.46 2.27
C LYS A 199 9.32 14.95 2.44
N ARG A 200 10.47 15.21 3.06
CA ARG A 200 11.12 16.53 3.04
C ARG A 200 11.86 16.71 1.72
N GLY A 201 11.75 17.89 1.14
CA GLY A 201 12.66 18.30 0.07
C GLY A 201 14.06 18.38 0.68
N GLY A 202 15.05 17.76 0.04
CA GLY A 202 16.43 18.06 0.43
C GLY A 202 16.63 19.57 0.27
N CYS A 203 17.25 20.23 1.26
CA CYS A 203 17.97 21.45 0.93
C CYS A 203 18.95 21.06 -0.18
N ALA A 204 18.75 21.65 -1.36
CA ALA A 204 19.80 21.68 -2.37
C ALA A 204 21.01 22.44 -1.82
#